data_AF-A0A382FQT5-F1
#
_entry.id   AF-A0A382FQT5-F1
#
_cell.length_a   1.000
_cell.length_b   1.000
_cell.length_c   1.000
_cell.angle_alpha   90.00
_cell.angle_beta   90.00
_cell.angle_gamma   90.00
#
_symmetry.space_group_name_H-M   'P 1'
#
loop_
_entity.id
_entity.type
_entity.pdbx_description
1 polymer ?
#
loop_
_entity_poly.entity_id
_entity_poly.type
_entity_poly.pdbx_seq_one_letter_code
_entity_poly.pdbx_strand_id
1 'polypeptide(L)'
;MVPNEVIESMKKTPSLVAHLIAETNNEQLDATDGKNWSTRTILAHLRDAEMYEFRLSIERLVAEDSPNLYFWEPERWEIERSLHRDSKEQILVDFALQRQASIALLQSLTSKQCTQKGMI
;
A
#
# COMPACT_ATOMS: atom_id res chain seq x y z
N MET A 1 8.73 -8.97 17.44
CA MET A 1 9.12 -8.28 16.20
C MET A 1 8.31 -8.90 15.08
N VAL A 2 8.05 -8.16 14.01
CA VAL A 2 7.36 -8.70 12.82
C VAL A 2 8.16 -9.87 12.24
N PRO A 3 7.53 -11.00 11.87
CA PRO A 3 8.23 -12.15 11.29
C PRO A 3 9.04 -11.77 10.03
N ASN A 4 10.27 -12.29 9.92
CA ASN A 4 11.17 -11.92 8.83
C ASN A 4 10.62 -12.32 7.44
N GLU A 5 9.90 -13.43 7.35
CA GLU A 5 9.24 -13.87 6.11
C GLU A 5 8.21 -12.87 5.58
N VAL A 6 7.48 -12.19 6.47
CA VAL A 6 6.53 -11.13 6.10
C VAL A 6 7.29 -9.95 5.52
N ILE A 7 8.37 -9.52 6.18
CA ILE A 7 9.21 -8.42 5.70
C ILE A 7 9.84 -8.75 4.34
N GLU A 8 10.36 -9.96 4.16
CA GLU A 8 10.96 -10.39 2.88
C GLU A 8 9.91 -10.50 1.76
N SER A 9 8.69 -10.91 2.06
CA SER A 9 7.58 -10.86 1.11
C SER A 9 7.27 -9.42 0.70
N MET A 10 7.12 -8.52 1.67
CA MET A 10 6.84 -7.11 1.45
C MET A 10 7.92 -6.40 0.60
N LYS A 11 9.20 -6.75 0.77
CA LYS A 11 10.31 -6.22 -0.03
C LYS A 11 10.21 -6.59 -1.52
N LYS A 12 9.65 -7.76 -1.83
CA LYS A 12 9.56 -8.28 -3.21
C LYS A 12 8.36 -7.72 -3.98
N THR A 13 7.31 -7.28 -3.28
CA THR A 13 6.06 -6.85 -3.94
C THR A 13 6.24 -5.74 -4.98
N PRO A 14 6.98 -4.65 -4.73
CA PRO A 14 7.10 -3.57 -5.71
C PRO A 14 7.75 -4.01 -7.02
N SER A 15 8.84 -4.80 -6.95
CA SER A 15 9.51 -5.30 -8.16
C SER A 15 8.69 -6.34 -8.90
N LEU A 16 7.94 -7.18 -8.18
CA LEU A 16 7.01 -8.13 -8.78
C LEU A 16 5.89 -7.42 -9.55
N VAL A 17 5.27 -6.41 -8.93
CA VAL A 17 4.21 -5.61 -9.58
C VAL A 17 4.76 -4.90 -10.81
N ALA A 18 5.93 -4.25 -10.70
CA ALA A 18 6.57 -3.59 -11.84
C ALA A 18 6.88 -4.57 -12.99
N HIS A 19 7.32 -5.79 -12.67
CA HIS A 19 7.58 -6.83 -13.66
C HIS A 19 6.31 -7.29 -14.37
N LEU A 20 5.21 -7.50 -13.63
CA LEU A 20 3.93 -7.96 -14.19
C LEU A 20 3.33 -6.97 -15.20
N ILE A 21 3.57 -5.67 -15.01
CA ILE A 21 2.97 -4.60 -15.82
C ILE A 21 3.97 -3.88 -16.72
N ALA A 22 5.18 -4.43 -16.88
CA ALA A 22 6.28 -3.81 -17.63
C ALA A 22 5.85 -3.45 -19.06
N GLU A 23 5.28 -4.42 -19.78
CA GLU A 23 4.87 -4.30 -21.18
C GLU A 23 3.44 -3.74 -21.35
N THR A 24 2.75 -3.39 -20.26
CA THR A 24 1.38 -2.86 -20.32
C THR A 24 1.39 -1.40 -20.76
N ASN A 25 0.63 -1.08 -21.81
CA ASN A 25 0.45 0.28 -22.30
C ASN A 25 -0.72 1.00 -21.60
N ASN A 26 -0.93 2.29 -21.87
CA ASN A 26 -1.99 3.07 -21.21
C ASN A 26 -3.41 2.54 -21.51
N GLU A 27 -3.69 2.15 -22.76
CA GLU A 27 -5.01 1.61 -23.12
C GLU A 27 -5.33 0.33 -22.33
N GLN A 28 -4.35 -0.55 -22.15
CA GLN A 28 -4.48 -1.76 -21.36
C GLN A 28 -4.58 -1.47 -19.85
N LEU A 29 -3.86 -0.45 -19.36
CA LEU A 29 -3.95 -0.03 -17.96
C LEU A 29 -5.34 0.52 -17.61
N ASP A 30 -5.95 1.23 -18.56
CA ASP A 30 -7.23 1.92 -18.40
C ASP A 30 -8.42 1.07 -18.83
N ALA A 31 -8.18 -0.10 -19.45
CA ALA A 31 -9.21 -1.05 -19.80
C ALA A 31 -9.99 -1.50 -18.56
N THR A 32 -11.32 -1.44 -18.65
CA THR A 32 -12.27 -1.87 -17.61
C THR A 32 -13.46 -2.57 -18.26
N ASP A 33 -14.04 -3.53 -17.55
CA ASP A 33 -15.31 -4.16 -17.88
C ASP A 33 -16.53 -3.39 -17.32
N GLY A 34 -16.29 -2.23 -16.69
CA GLY A 34 -17.30 -1.39 -16.03
C GLY A 34 -17.81 -1.95 -14.70
N LYS A 35 -17.26 -3.07 -14.22
CA LYS A 35 -17.61 -3.70 -12.93
C LYS A 35 -16.43 -3.74 -11.98
N ASN A 36 -15.23 -3.89 -12.53
CA ASN A 36 -13.98 -3.95 -11.80
C ASN A 36 -13.14 -2.71 -12.09
N TRP A 37 -12.30 -2.37 -11.11
CA TRP A 37 -11.27 -1.36 -11.29
C TRP A 37 -10.33 -1.72 -12.43
N SER A 38 -9.93 -0.69 -13.17
CA SER A 38 -8.85 -0.82 -14.14
C SER A 38 -7.54 -1.16 -13.44
N THR A 39 -6.56 -1.66 -14.20
CA THR A 39 -5.23 -1.92 -13.66
C THR A 39 -4.60 -0.65 -13.10
N ARG A 40 -4.79 0.52 -13.74
CA ARG A 40 -4.31 1.81 -13.22
C ARG A 40 -4.92 2.12 -11.86
N THR A 41 -6.23 1.94 -11.71
CA THR A 41 -6.92 2.18 -10.44
C THR A 41 -6.42 1.24 -9.34
N ILE A 42 -6.23 -0.05 -9.65
CA ILE A 42 -5.64 -1.02 -8.69
C ILE A 42 -4.24 -0.58 -8.26
N LEU A 43 -3.37 -0.18 -9.19
CA LEU A 43 -2.01 0.26 -8.88
C LEU A 43 -2.02 1.54 -8.02
N ALA A 44 -2.88 2.50 -8.35
CA ALA A 44 -3.03 3.72 -7.56
C ALA A 44 -3.54 3.41 -6.14
N HIS A 45 -4.45 2.45 -6.01
CA HIS A 45 -4.95 2.00 -4.71
C HIS A 45 -3.83 1.40 -3.87
N LEU A 46 -2.98 0.54 -4.44
CA LEU A 46 -1.84 -0.03 -3.72
C LEU A 46 -0.90 1.05 -3.17
N ARG A 47 -0.60 2.09 -3.96
CA ARG A 47 0.20 3.24 -3.53
C ARG A 47 -0.47 3.98 -2.37
N ASP A 48 -1.76 4.30 -2.51
CA ASP A 48 -2.47 5.14 -1.55
C ASP A 48 -2.74 4.39 -0.24
N ALA A 49 -3.19 3.13 -0.32
CA ALA A 49 -3.43 2.28 0.83
C ALA A 49 -2.15 2.07 1.66
N GLU A 50 -0.98 1.97 1.02
CA GLU A 50 0.30 1.87 1.74
C GLU A 50 0.54 3.06 2.68
N MET A 51 0.23 4.27 2.21
CA MET A 51 0.50 5.51 2.94
C MET A 51 -0.61 5.85 3.94
N TYR A 52 -1.86 5.83 3.49
CA TYR A 52 -2.97 6.42 4.23
C TYR A 52 -3.73 5.43 5.10
N GLU A 53 -3.67 4.14 4.79
CA GLU A 53 -4.29 3.10 5.61
C GLU A 53 -3.24 2.33 6.38
N PHE A 54 -2.34 1.64 5.69
CA PHE A 54 -1.43 0.69 6.29
C PHE A 54 -0.44 1.38 7.24
N ARG A 55 0.41 2.27 6.72
CA ARG A 55 1.45 2.91 7.55
C ARG A 55 0.84 3.76 8.65
N LEU A 56 -0.18 4.58 8.32
CA LEU A 56 -0.87 5.40 9.32
C LEU A 56 -1.50 4.52 10.42
N SER A 57 -2.07 3.38 10.09
CA SER A 57 -2.62 2.46 11.09
C SER A 57 -1.55 1.92 12.02
N ILE A 58 -0.38 1.53 11.50
CA ILE A 58 0.73 1.07 12.34
C ILE A 58 1.24 2.19 13.25
N GLU A 59 1.43 3.40 12.72
CA GLU A 59 1.85 4.56 13.52
C GLU A 59 0.87 4.83 14.67
N ARG A 60 -0.44 4.78 14.40
CA ARG A 60 -1.48 5.00 15.41
C ARG A 60 -1.58 3.85 16.41
N LEU A 61 -1.47 2.60 15.96
CA LEU A 61 -1.44 1.45 16.87
C LEU A 61 -0.27 1.53 17.85
N VAL A 62 0.88 2.03 17.40
CA VAL A 62 2.06 2.22 18.25
C VAL A 62 1.89 3.40 19.21
N ALA A 63 1.26 4.49 18.77
CA ALA A 63 1.14 5.74 19.54
C ALA A 63 -0.07 5.79 20.49
N GLU A 64 -1.17 5.12 20.15
CA GLU A 64 -2.46 5.21 20.86
C GLU A 64 -2.83 3.86 21.49
N ASP A 65 -3.51 3.87 22.64
CA ASP A 65 -3.92 2.63 23.33
C ASP A 65 -5.02 1.87 22.61
N SER A 66 -5.97 2.57 21.98
CA SER A 66 -7.09 1.99 21.23
C SER A 66 -7.50 2.93 20.10
N PRO A 67 -6.67 3.05 19.05
CA PRO A 67 -6.96 3.94 17.94
C PRO A 67 -8.19 3.44 17.17
N ASN A 68 -9.08 4.35 16.79
CA ASN A 68 -10.07 4.07 15.77
C ASN A 68 -9.40 4.11 14.38
N LEU A 69 -9.10 2.94 13.80
CA LEU A 69 -8.47 2.85 12.48
C LEU A 69 -9.47 3.17 11.37
N TYR A 70 -9.00 3.88 10.36
CA TYR A 70 -9.81 4.28 9.22
C TYR A 70 -9.35 3.52 7.98
N PHE A 71 -10.32 2.96 7.27
CA PHE A 71 -10.15 2.34 5.96
C PHE A 71 -11.14 3.00 5.02
N TRP A 72 -10.70 3.27 3.80
CA TRP A 72 -11.55 3.84 2.78
C TRP A 72 -12.60 2.83 2.34
N GLU A 73 -13.80 3.35 2.10
CA GLU A 73 -14.77 2.67 1.26
C GLU A 73 -14.24 2.71 -0.19
N PRO A 74 -13.96 1.54 -0.81
CA PRO A 74 -13.32 1.44 -2.11
C PRO A 74 -13.97 2.32 -3.18
N GLU A 75 -15.29 2.25 -3.30
CA GLU A 75 -16.06 2.98 -4.32
C GLU A 75 -15.98 4.49 -4.11
N ARG A 76 -15.92 4.93 -2.85
CA ARG A 76 -15.77 6.35 -2.52
C ARG A 76 -14.36 6.84 -2.82
N TRP A 77 -13.34 6.06 -2.45
CA TRP A 77 -11.95 6.40 -2.73
C TRP A 77 -11.71 6.53 -4.23
N GLU A 78 -12.22 5.62 -5.05
CA GLU A 78 -12.06 5.68 -6.50
C GLU A 78 -12.55 7.01 -7.09
N ILE A 79 -13.71 7.50 -6.61
CA ILE A 79 -14.31 8.76 -7.06
C ILE A 79 -13.49 9.97 -6.60
N GLU A 80 -12.94 9.93 -5.38
CA GLU A 80 -12.29 11.07 -4.73
C GLU A 80 -10.76 11.12 -4.93
N ARG A 81 -10.14 10.05 -5.43
CA ARG A 81 -8.67 9.96 -5.49
C ARG A 81 -8.05 11.00 -6.43
N SER A 82 -6.82 11.38 -6.11
CA SER A 82 -6.04 12.30 -6.94
C SER A 82 -5.49 11.61 -8.20
N LEU A 83 -5.58 12.30 -9.34
CA LEU A 83 -5.02 11.87 -10.63
C LEU A 83 -3.74 12.65 -11.01
N HIS A 84 -3.17 13.46 -10.11
CA HIS A 84 -2.03 14.32 -10.43
C HIS A 84 -0.71 13.56 -10.71
N ARG A 85 -0.54 12.38 -10.10
CA ARG A 85 0.64 11.51 -10.28
C ARG A 85 0.20 10.09 -10.65
N ASP A 86 -0.44 9.98 -11.81
CA ASP A 86 -1.18 8.78 -12.20
C ASP A 86 -0.55 8.02 -13.38
N SER A 87 0.65 8.43 -13.81
CA SER A 87 1.41 7.65 -14.79
C SER A 87 1.83 6.31 -14.17
N LYS A 88 1.98 5.29 -15.01
CA LYS A 88 2.44 3.94 -14.62
C LYS A 88 3.73 4.03 -13.80
N GLU A 89 4.70 4.78 -14.31
CA GLU A 89 6.02 4.96 -13.74
C GLU A 89 5.95 5.70 -12.40
N GLN A 90 5.13 6.76 -12.32
CA GLN A 90 4.94 7.52 -11.08
C GLN A 90 4.31 6.66 -9.98
N ILE A 91 3.24 5.93 -10.29
CA ILE A 91 2.57 5.06 -9.32
C ILE A 91 3.53 3.98 -8.82
N LEU A 92 4.28 3.32 -9.70
CA LEU A 92 5.24 2.28 -9.32
C LEU A 92 6.36 2.83 -8.42
N VAL A 93 6.94 3.97 -8.77
CA VAL A 93 8.00 4.62 -7.98
C VAL A 93 7.45 5.03 -6.61
N ASP A 94 6.29 5.65 -6.58
CA ASP A 94 5.69 6.13 -5.34
C ASP A 94 5.31 4.92 -4.45
N PHE A 95 4.72 3.86 -5.00
CA PHE A 95 4.41 2.63 -4.24
C PHE A 95 5.67 1.98 -3.66
N ALA A 96 6.74 1.85 -4.44
CA ALA A 96 8.01 1.29 -3.96
C ALA A 96 8.59 2.12 -2.80
N LEU A 97 8.55 3.46 -2.91
CA LEU A 97 8.99 4.37 -1.86
C LEU A 97 8.14 4.22 -0.58
N GLN A 98 6.81 4.20 -0.71
CA GLN A 98 5.93 4.04 0.44
C GLN A 98 6.12 2.68 1.12
N ARG A 99 6.28 1.61 0.34
CA ARG A 99 6.54 0.26 0.86
C ARG A 99 7.86 0.18 1.63
N GLN A 100 8.91 0.83 1.12
CA GLN A 100 10.19 0.92 1.84
C GLN A 100 10.04 1.62 3.19
N ALA A 101 9.29 2.73 3.23
CA ALA A 101 9.02 3.46 4.46
C ALA A 101 8.23 2.60 5.47
N SER A 102 7.21 1.86 5.01
CA SER A 102 6.45 0.94 5.85
C SER A 102 7.31 -0.20 6.43
N ILE A 103 8.20 -0.78 5.61
CA ILE A 103 9.14 -1.81 6.08
C ILE A 103 10.09 -1.25 7.14
N ALA A 104 10.63 -0.05 6.92
CA ALA A 104 11.51 0.60 7.89
C ALA A 104 10.79 0.85 9.22
N LEU A 105 9.53 1.29 9.19
CA LEU A 105 8.69 1.42 10.38
C LEU A 105 8.55 0.07 11.10
N LEU A 106 8.09 -0.98 10.41
CA LEU A 106 7.89 -2.30 11.00
C LEU A 106 9.17 -2.89 11.62
N GLN A 107 10.32 -2.68 10.98
CA GLN A 107 11.62 -3.13 11.49
C GLN A 107 12.10 -2.34 12.70
N SER A 108 11.62 -1.11 12.90
CA SER A 108 11.94 -0.31 14.09
C SER A 108 11.14 -0.75 15.33
N LEU A 109 10.08 -1.54 15.18
CA LEU A 109 9.19 -1.92 16.27
C LEU A 109 9.80 -3.03 17.14
N THR A 110 9.75 -2.81 18.46
CA THR A 110 10.18 -3.80 19.44
C THR A 110 9.18 -4.94 19.58
N SER A 111 9.63 -6.11 20.04
CA SER A 111 8.73 -7.23 20.32
C SER A 111 7.63 -6.89 21.33
N LYS A 112 7.94 -6.07 22.35
CA LYS A 112 6.96 -5.62 23.34
C LYS A 112 5.82 -4.83 22.69
N GLN A 113 6.14 -3.87 21.82
CA GLN A 113 5.13 -3.09 21.08
C GLN A 113 4.29 -3.99 20.18
N CYS A 114 4.90 -4.94 19.47
CA CYS A 114 4.15 -5.88 18.64
C CYS A 114 3.15 -6.73 19.44
N THR A 115 3.58 -7.30 20.57
CA THR A 115 2.71 -8.14 21.42
C THR A 115 1.61 -7.33 22.09
N GLN A 116 1.92 -6.14 22.62
CA GLN A 116 0.93 -5.28 23.29
C GLN A 116 -0.21 -4.85 22.34
N LYS A 117 0.07 -4.78 21.04
CA LYS A 117 -0.88 -4.32 20.03
C LYS A 117 -1.46 -5.45 19.17
N GLY A 118 -1.20 -6.72 19.54
CA GLY A 118 -1.77 -7.89 18.84
C GLY A 118 -1.31 -8.05 17.39
N MET A 119 -0.14 -7.51 17.04
CA MET A 119 0.41 -7.61 15.68
C MET A 119 1.16 -8.93 15.42
N ILE A 120 1.44 -9.69 16.49
CA ILE A 120 2.07 -11.02 16.50
C ILE A 120 1.47 -11.86 17.62
#